data_AF-A0A0Q7F940-F1
#
_entry.id   AF-A0A0Q7F940-F1
#
_cell.length_a   1.000
_cell.length_b   1.000
_cell.length_c   1.000
_cell.angle_alpha   90.00
_cell.angle_beta   90.00
_cell.angle_gamma   90.00
#
_symmetry.space_group_name_H-M   'P 1'
#
loop_
_entity.id
_entity.type
_entity.pdbx_description
1 polymer ?
#
loop_
_entity_poly.entity_id
_entity_poly.type
_entity_poly.pdbx_seq_one_letter_code
_entity_poly.pdbx_strand_id
1 'polypeptide(L)'
;MADVESGMNPAAVNNSHFQRTGTVDIGYMQVNSNARMLRNLGLTQRALFDPCTNIDAGARILAEKMGRYGRTWEAVGAYNASCVTMSAGQCLRVRMRYAWRVYRSLVRRSAPVSGEPARLASSAIVSSVSVR
;
A
#
# COMPACT_ATOMS: atom_id res chain seq x y z
N MET A 1 -0.23 -1.01 2.99
CA MET A 1 -1.05 -1.21 1.77
C MET A 1 -1.51 -2.66 1.68
N ALA A 2 -0.61 -3.63 1.44
CA ALA A 2 -0.98 -5.03 1.20
C ALA A 2 -1.94 -5.69 2.23
N ASP A 3 -1.78 -5.39 3.51
CA ASP A 3 -2.72 -5.86 4.55
C ASP A 3 -4.15 -5.35 4.33
N VAL A 4 -4.30 -4.09 3.93
CA VAL A 4 -5.61 -3.47 3.68
C VAL A 4 -6.20 -3.90 2.33
N GLU A 5 -5.33 -4.13 1.34
CA GLU A 5 -5.71 -4.52 -0.01
C GLU A 5 -6.15 -5.98 -0.08
N SER A 6 -5.36 -6.90 0.48
CA SER A 6 -5.62 -8.34 0.32
C SER A 6 -5.56 -9.15 1.61
N GLY A 7 -5.35 -8.52 2.77
CA GLY A 7 -5.11 -9.25 4.02
C GLY A 7 -3.82 -10.06 3.98
N MET A 8 -2.82 -9.61 3.23
CA MET A 8 -1.59 -10.38 2.95
C MET A 8 -1.85 -11.70 2.20
N ASN A 9 -2.85 -11.76 1.33
CA ASN A 9 -3.06 -12.86 0.40
C ASN A 9 -2.45 -12.53 -0.98
N PRO A 10 -1.42 -13.25 -1.46
CA PRO A 10 -0.82 -13.02 -2.79
C PRO A 10 -1.70 -13.52 -3.94
N ALA A 11 -2.65 -14.41 -3.68
CA ALA A 11 -3.56 -14.98 -4.68
C ALA A 11 -4.92 -14.26 -4.72
N ALA A 12 -5.08 -13.14 -4.00
CA ALA A 12 -6.34 -12.41 -3.95
C ALA A 12 -6.74 -11.87 -5.33
N VAL A 13 -7.99 -12.11 -5.72
CA VAL A 13 -8.59 -11.57 -6.94
C VAL A 13 -9.94 -10.96 -6.57
N ASN A 14 -10.11 -9.68 -6.89
CA ASN A 14 -11.39 -8.98 -6.76
C ASN A 14 -11.98 -8.71 -8.14
N ASN A 15 -13.12 -9.32 -8.42
CA ASN A 15 -13.87 -9.15 -9.67
C ASN A 15 -15.24 -8.48 -9.46
N SER A 16 -15.52 -7.95 -8.27
CA SER A 16 -16.82 -7.36 -7.92
C SER A 16 -17.23 -6.20 -8.83
N HIS A 17 -16.25 -5.48 -9.41
CA HIS A 17 -16.48 -4.38 -10.35
C HIS A 17 -16.32 -4.77 -11.82
N PHE A 18 -16.14 -6.05 -12.14
CA PHE A 18 -15.84 -6.50 -13.49
C PHE A 18 -16.95 -6.12 -14.48
N GLN A 19 -18.23 -6.33 -14.13
CA GLN A 19 -19.35 -5.98 -15.02
C GLN A 19 -19.39 -4.49 -15.39
N ARG A 20 -18.90 -3.61 -14.51
CA ARG A 20 -18.89 -2.15 -14.73
C ARG A 20 -17.62 -1.65 -15.42
N THR A 21 -16.49 -2.32 -15.21
CA THR A 21 -15.16 -1.80 -15.61
C THR A 21 -14.44 -2.67 -16.63
N GLY A 22 -14.83 -3.94 -16.79
CA GLY A 22 -14.11 -4.94 -17.57
C GLY A 22 -12.75 -5.35 -16.98
N THR A 23 -12.46 -4.98 -15.73
CA THR A 23 -11.16 -5.21 -15.08
C THR A 23 -11.33 -5.93 -13.73
N VAL A 24 -10.24 -6.52 -13.25
CA VAL A 24 -10.14 -7.16 -11.93
C VAL A 24 -8.91 -6.63 -11.18
N ASP A 25 -8.93 -6.68 -9.85
CA ASP A 25 -7.75 -6.35 -9.03
C ASP A 25 -7.06 -7.63 -8.56
N ILE A 26 -5.72 -7.66 -8.61
CA ILE A 26 -4.93 -8.90 -8.43
C ILE A 26 -3.84 -8.71 -7.39
N GLY A 27 -3.65 -9.74 -6.55
CA GLY A 27 -2.50 -9.96 -5.69
C GLY A 27 -2.44 -9.08 -4.44
N TYR A 28 -1.25 -9.05 -3.82
CA TYR A 28 -1.00 -8.35 -2.55
C TYR A 28 -1.50 -6.90 -2.54
N MET A 29 -1.21 -6.18 -3.61
CA MET A 29 -1.45 -4.75 -3.75
C MET A 29 -2.74 -4.45 -4.53
N GLN A 30 -3.52 -5.48 -4.89
CA GLN A 30 -4.76 -5.35 -5.65
C GLN A 30 -4.57 -4.45 -6.88
N VAL A 31 -3.54 -4.74 -7.67
CA VAL A 31 -3.24 -3.97 -8.89
C VAL A 31 -4.31 -4.28 -9.93
N ASN A 32 -4.92 -3.23 -10.48
CA ASN A 32 -6.00 -3.36 -11.45
C ASN A 32 -5.49 -3.85 -12.82
N SER A 33 -6.24 -4.75 -13.45
CA SER A 33 -5.88 -5.39 -14.73
C SER A 33 -6.10 -4.51 -15.97
N ASN A 34 -6.30 -3.19 -15.81
CA ASN A 34 -6.49 -2.27 -16.92
C ASN A 34 -5.30 -2.31 -17.90
N ALA A 35 -5.58 -2.58 -19.18
CA ALA A 35 -4.55 -2.77 -20.20
C ALA A 35 -3.61 -1.55 -20.39
N ARG A 36 -4.11 -0.31 -20.24
CA ARG A 36 -3.29 0.90 -20.32
C ARG A 36 -2.34 1.01 -19.13
N MET A 37 -2.84 0.73 -17.92
CA MET A 37 -2.01 0.70 -16.72
C MET A 37 -0.91 -0.35 -16.82
N LEU A 38 -1.28 -1.59 -17.19
CA LEU A 38 -0.33 -2.69 -17.34
C LEU A 38 0.75 -2.40 -18.37
N ARG A 39 0.39 -1.81 -19.52
CA ARG A 39 1.36 -1.38 -20.53
C ARG A 39 2.33 -0.33 -19.98
N ASN A 40 1.85 0.65 -19.23
CA ASN A 40 2.72 1.66 -18.61
C ASN A 40 3.68 1.05 -17.57
N LEU A 41 3.29 -0.05 -16.94
CA LEU A 41 4.13 -0.79 -16.01
C LEU A 41 5.09 -1.76 -16.71
N GLY A 42 4.86 -2.06 -17.99
CA GLY A 42 5.61 -3.10 -18.73
C GLY A 42 5.23 -4.52 -18.31
N LEU A 43 3.99 -4.72 -17.83
CA LEU A 43 3.53 -5.98 -17.25
C LEU A 43 2.38 -6.58 -18.06
N THR A 44 2.25 -7.90 -17.98
CA THR A 44 1.03 -8.61 -18.36
C THR A 44 0.15 -8.82 -17.13
N GLN A 45 -1.14 -9.09 -17.34
CA GLN A 45 -2.04 -9.43 -16.22
C GLN A 45 -1.53 -10.66 -15.45
N ARG A 46 -0.99 -11.67 -16.15
CA ARG A 46 -0.44 -12.88 -15.52
C ARG A 46 0.73 -12.57 -14.58
N ALA A 47 1.55 -11.57 -14.92
CA ALA A 47 2.68 -11.17 -14.07
C ALA A 47 2.24 -10.65 -12.70
N LEU A 48 1.00 -10.17 -12.55
CA LEU A 48 0.48 -9.70 -11.26
C LEU A 48 0.25 -10.82 -10.23
N PHE A 49 0.28 -12.09 -10.64
CA PHE A 49 0.23 -13.23 -9.71
C PHE A 49 1.61 -13.57 -9.11
N ASP A 50 2.70 -13.04 -9.68
CA ASP A 50 4.00 -13.10 -9.01
C ASP A 50 4.01 -12.08 -7.84
N PRO A 51 4.23 -12.52 -6.59
CA PRO A 51 4.03 -11.64 -5.44
C PRO A 51 4.99 -10.45 -5.40
N CYS A 52 6.26 -10.64 -5.78
CA CYS A 52 7.25 -9.57 -5.81
C CYS A 52 6.91 -8.55 -6.91
N THR A 53 6.59 -9.03 -8.11
CA THR A 53 6.15 -8.20 -9.23
C THR A 53 4.91 -7.39 -8.86
N ASN A 54 3.96 -7.98 -8.13
CA ASN A 54 2.77 -7.30 -7.67
C ASN A 54 3.07 -6.17 -6.67
N ILE A 55 3.97 -6.43 -5.71
CA ILE A 55 4.43 -5.43 -4.74
C ILE A 55 5.12 -4.27 -5.46
N ASP A 56 6.03 -4.57 -6.39
CA ASP A 56 6.76 -3.55 -7.15
C ASP A 56 5.82 -2.72 -8.03
N ALA A 57 4.84 -3.35 -8.68
CA ALA A 57 3.81 -2.66 -9.45
C ALA A 57 2.99 -1.71 -8.56
N GLY A 58 2.52 -2.18 -7.41
CA GLY A 58 1.79 -1.36 -6.43
C GLY A 58 2.65 -0.21 -5.89
N ALA A 59 3.93 -0.44 -5.62
CA ALA A 59 4.86 0.60 -5.17
C ALA A 59 5.06 1.68 -6.23
N ARG A 60 5.20 1.31 -7.51
CA ARG A 60 5.32 2.26 -8.64
C ARG A 60 4.05 3.09 -8.81
N ILE A 61 2.87 2.48 -8.70
CA ILE A 61 1.59 3.20 -8.74
C ILE A 61 1.50 4.18 -7.57
N LEU A 62 1.86 3.77 -6.35
CA LEU A 62 1.86 4.64 -5.18
C LEU A 62 2.85 5.80 -5.35
N ALA A 63 4.04 5.54 -5.89
CA ALA A 63 5.03 6.57 -6.18
C ALA A 63 4.51 7.59 -7.21
N GLU A 64 3.79 7.16 -8.24
CA GLU A 64 3.10 8.06 -9.18
C GLU A 64 2.10 8.96 -8.45
N LYS A 65 1.30 8.40 -7.52
CA LYS A 65 0.35 9.20 -6.73
C LYS A 65 1.06 10.18 -5.81
N MET A 66 2.17 9.77 -5.20
CA MET A 66 2.99 10.66 -4.37
C MET A 66 3.64 11.77 -5.21
N GLY A 67 4.03 11.50 -6.44
CA GLY A 67 4.53 12.53 -7.37
C GLY A 67 3.46 13.58 -7.70
N ARG A 68 2.19 13.18 -7.79
CA ARG A 68 1.08 14.09 -8.11
C ARG A 68 0.49 14.84 -6.91
N TYR A 69 0.38 14.19 -5.76
CA TYR A 69 -0.32 14.71 -4.57
C TYR A 69 0.62 14.97 -3.38
N GLY A 70 1.94 14.87 -3.60
CA GLY A 70 2.95 14.90 -2.54
C GLY A 70 2.96 13.64 -1.68
N ARG A 71 3.88 13.57 -0.73
CA ARG A 71 3.97 12.48 0.27
C ARG A 71 2.90 12.63 1.35
N THR A 72 1.63 12.55 0.94
CA THR A 72 0.47 12.87 1.77
C THR A 72 -0.46 11.67 1.92
N TRP A 73 -1.37 11.73 2.89
CA TRP A 73 -2.46 10.76 3.01
C TRP A 73 -3.44 10.82 1.84
N GLU A 74 -3.51 11.94 1.13
CA GLU A 74 -4.27 12.01 -0.10
C GLU A 74 -3.65 11.13 -1.20
N ALA A 75 -2.33 11.11 -1.34
CA ALA A 75 -1.67 10.21 -2.29
C ALA A 75 -1.99 8.72 -2.00
N VAL A 76 -2.00 8.35 -0.71
CA VAL A 76 -2.42 7.00 -0.27
C VAL A 76 -3.87 6.73 -0.65
N GLY A 77 -4.78 7.68 -0.40
CA GLY A 77 -6.18 7.57 -0.83
C GLY A 77 -6.35 7.51 -2.35
N ALA A 78 -5.55 8.26 -3.10
CA ALA A 78 -5.57 8.34 -4.56
C ALA A 78 -5.09 7.05 -5.24
N TYR A 79 -4.37 6.20 -4.52
CA TYR A 79 -4.07 4.83 -4.95
C TYR A 79 -5.36 4.04 -5.19
N ASN A 80 -6.31 4.12 -4.24
CA ASN A 80 -7.56 3.36 -4.27
C ASN A 80 -8.66 4.01 -5.14
N ALA A 81 -8.65 5.33 -5.28
CA ALA A 81 -9.72 6.06 -5.97
C ALA A 81 -9.19 7.08 -7.00
N SER A 82 -9.44 6.77 -8.28
CA SER A 82 -9.15 7.66 -9.42
C SER A 82 -10.14 8.82 -9.56
N CYS A 83 -11.35 8.67 -9.00
CA CYS A 83 -12.39 9.70 -8.91
C CYS A 83 -12.88 10.27 -10.26
N VAL A 84 -12.80 9.51 -11.36
CA VAL A 84 -13.14 9.98 -12.71
C VAL A 84 -14.56 10.54 -12.82
N THR A 85 -15.52 9.96 -12.08
CA THR A 85 -16.94 10.33 -12.14
C THR A 85 -17.46 10.96 -10.84
N MET A 86 -16.57 11.44 -9.96
CA MET A 86 -16.95 11.98 -8.64
C MET A 86 -16.71 13.48 -8.58
N SER A 87 -17.54 14.20 -7.80
CA SER A 87 -17.21 15.58 -7.43
C SER A 87 -15.94 15.62 -6.56
N ALA A 88 -15.27 16.77 -6.51
CA ALA A 88 -14.05 16.93 -5.71
C ALA A 88 -14.26 16.56 -4.23
N GLY A 89 -15.36 17.01 -3.63
CA GLY A 89 -15.69 16.69 -2.23
C GLY A 89 -16.02 15.21 -1.99
N GLN A 90 -16.68 14.55 -2.96
CA GLN A 90 -16.92 13.09 -2.88
C GLN A 90 -15.61 12.32 -3.00
N CYS A 91 -14.74 12.72 -3.94
CA CYS A 91 -13.45 12.10 -4.15
C CYS A 91 -12.58 12.18 -2.89
N LEU A 92 -12.46 13.38 -2.30
CA LEU A 92 -11.67 13.59 -1.09
C LEU A 92 -12.16 12.68 0.05
N ARG A 93 -13.49 12.57 0.23
CA ARG A 93 -14.09 11.70 1.25
C ARG A 93 -13.73 10.23 1.08
N VAL A 94 -13.81 9.70 -0.15
CA VAL A 94 -13.47 8.31 -0.45
C VAL A 94 -11.98 8.05 -0.23
N ARG A 95 -11.12 8.94 -0.73
CA ARG A 95 -9.66 8.87 -0.54
C ARG A 95 -9.28 8.87 0.93
N MET A 96 -9.84 9.78 1.72
CA MET A 96 -9.57 9.86 3.16
C MET A 96 -10.06 8.62 3.91
N ARG A 97 -11.22 8.06 3.55
CA ARG A 97 -11.70 6.81 4.14
C ARG A 97 -10.71 5.67 3.93
N TYR A 98 -10.18 5.52 2.72
CA TYR A 98 -9.16 4.51 2.44
C TYR A 98 -7.85 4.78 3.18
N ALA A 99 -7.36 6.02 3.16
CA ALA A 99 -6.15 6.42 3.87
C ALA A 99 -6.23 6.09 5.37
N TRP A 100 -7.38 6.33 6.01
CA TRP A 100 -7.61 5.95 7.40
C TRP A 100 -7.59 4.44 7.66
N ARG A 101 -8.07 3.61 6.71
CA ARG A 101 -7.93 2.14 6.82
C ARG A 101 -6.45 1.73 6.83
N VAL A 102 -5.65 2.32 5.95
CA VAL A 102 -4.20 2.08 5.88
C VAL A 102 -3.51 2.52 7.17
N TYR A 103 -3.78 3.73 7.64
CA TYR A 103 -3.23 4.24 8.90
C TYR A 103 -3.52 3.30 10.08
N ARG A 104 -4.79 2.90 10.24
CA ARG A 104 -5.20 2.01 11.34
C ARG A 104 -4.53 0.64 11.25
N SER A 105 -4.36 0.09 10.05
CA SER A 105 -3.62 -1.17 9.85
C SER A 105 -2.14 -1.03 10.26
N LEU A 106 -1.48 0.07 9.87
CA LEU A 106 -0.09 0.33 10.25
C LEU A 106 0.07 0.45 11.77
N VAL A 107 -0.77 1.27 12.43
CA VAL A 107 -0.74 1.44 13.89
C VAL A 107 -0.96 0.11 14.61
N ARG A 108 -1.96 -0.69 14.19
CA ARG A 108 -2.23 -2.00 14.79
C ARG A 108 -1.03 -2.94 14.66
N ARG A 109 -0.33 -2.92 13.53
CA ARG A 109 0.81 -3.80 13.24
C ARG A 109 2.12 -3.33 13.87
N SER A 110 2.24 -2.04 14.15
CA SER A 110 3.38 -1.45 14.86
C SER A 110 3.22 -1.49 16.39
N ALA A 111 2.03 -1.83 16.90
CA ALA A 111 1.82 -2.02 18.32
C ALA A 111 2.68 -3.21 18.81
N PRO A 112 3.39 -3.07 19.94
CA PRO A 112 4.15 -4.18 20.51
C PRO A 112 3.21 -5.36 20.78
N VAL A 113 3.66 -6.57 20.43
CA VAL A 113 2.92 -7.79 20.75
C VAL A 113 2.83 -7.87 22.27
N SER A 114 1.61 -7.81 22.79
CA SER A 114 1.34 -7.92 24.22
C SER A 114 1.92 -9.25 24.73
N GLY A 115 3.03 -9.19 25.46
CA GLY A 115 3.71 -10.36 26.03
C GLY A 115 5.22 -10.46 25.76
N GLU A 116 5.79 -9.66 24.86
CA GLU A 116 7.25 -9.61 24.69
C GLU A 116 7.85 -8.50 25.57
N PRO A 117 8.73 -8.81 26.54
CA PRO A 117 9.38 -7.77 27.32
C PRO A 117 10.18 -6.87 26.37
N ALA A 118 10.04 -5.56 26.53
CA ALA A 118 10.84 -4.59 25.79
C ALA A 118 12.31 -5.00 25.89
N ARG A 119 12.95 -5.34 24.75
CA ARG A 119 14.39 -5.56 24.72
C ARG A 119 15.03 -4.26 25.18
N LEU A 120 15.48 -4.24 26.43
CA LEU A 120 16.32 -3.17 26.96
C LEU A 120 17.50 -3.04 25.99
N ALA A 121 17.54 -1.94 25.27
CA ALA A 121 18.71 -1.56 24.49
C ALA A 121 19.86 -1.41 25.50
N SER A 122 20.71 -2.43 25.59
CA SER A 122 21.90 -2.38 26.43
C SER A 122 22.84 -1.36 25.81
N SER A 123 22.80 -0.11 26.31
CA SER A 123 23.86 0.86 26.04
C SER A 123 25.10 0.38 26.77
N ALA A 124 25.96 -0.35 26.07
CA ALA A 124 27.33 -0.53 26.49
C ALA A 124 28.03 0.83 26.41
N ILE A 125 28.05 1.55 27.54
CA ILE A 125 28.96 2.67 27.74
C ILE A 125 30.35 2.06 27.88
N VAL A 126 31.13 2.06 26.80
CA VAL A 126 32.57 1.79 26.87
C VAL A 126 33.21 3.04 27.45
N SER A 127 33.49 3.04 28.76
CA SER A 127 34.43 3.98 29.35
C SER A 127 35.84 3.48 29.08
N SER A 128 36.55 4.10 28.14
CA SER A 128 38.01 4.00 28.09
C SER A 128 38.61 5.08 28.99
N VAL A 129 39.11 4.64 30.14
CA VAL A 129 40.04 5.40 30.99
C VAL A 129 41.46 4.95 30.64
N SER A 130 42.32 5.90 30.28
CA SER A 130 43.77 5.94 30.54
C SER A 130 44.19 7.40 30.33
N VAL A 131 44.44 8.17 31.39
CA VAL A 131 45.65 8.23 32.23
C VAL A 131 46.90 8.49 31.38
N ARG A 132 47.58 9.57 31.78
CA ARG A 132 48.69 10.28 31.13
C ARG A 132 49.83 9.40 30.64
#